data_AF-A0A0E4B2E0-F1
#
_entry.id   AF-A0A0E4B2E0-F1
#
_cell.length_a   1.000
_cell.length_b   1.000
_cell.length_c   1.000
_cell.angle_alpha   90.00
_cell.angle_beta   90.00
_cell.angle_gamma   90.00
#
_symmetry.space_group_name_H-M   'P 1'
#
loop_
_entity.id
_entity.type
_entity.pdbx_description
1 polymer ?
#
loop_
_entity_poly.entity_id
_entity_poly.type
_entity_poly.pdbx_seq_one_letter_code
_entity_poly.pdbx_strand_id
1 'polypeptide(L)' 'YSTLLNTDMKRELSHLAKLLHMAVDYAKEIGFRGQFYIEPKPREPSTHQYDSDSAACLNFLREYGLLEHFKLNIETN' A
#
# COMPACT_ATOMS: atom_id res chain seq x y z
N TYR A 1 -6.28 -6.26 8.81
CA TYR A 1 -6.30 -6.98 10.11
C TYR A 1 -7.57 -7.82 10.28
N SER A 2 -7.58 -8.76 11.22
CA SER A 2 -8.77 -9.56 11.59
C SER A 2 -9.53 -9.02 12.79
N THR A 3 -8.85 -8.38 13.76
CA THR A 3 -9.51 -7.66 14.85
C THR A 3 -8.67 -6.47 15.26
N LEU A 4 -9.32 -5.34 15.56
CA LEU A 4 -8.61 -4.15 16.00
C LEU A 4 -8.02 -4.32 17.42
N LEU A 5 -8.58 -5.21 18.23
CA LEU A 5 -8.19 -5.42 19.63
C LEU A 5 -6.72 -5.82 19.81
N ASN A 6 -6.10 -6.41 18.78
CA ASN A 6 -4.70 -6.82 18.80
C ASN A 6 -3.86 -6.16 17.68
N THR A 7 -4.37 -5.10 17.07
CA THR A 7 -3.73 -4.45 15.92
C THR A 7 -3.24 -3.06 16.28
N ASP A 8 -1.94 -2.81 16.08
CA ASP A 8 -1.38 -1.46 16.05
C ASP A 8 -1.34 -0.98 14.59
N MET A 9 -2.44 -0.38 14.13
CA MET A 9 -2.58 0.05 12.74
C MET A 9 -1.50 1.04 12.32
N LYS A 10 -1.13 1.98 13.19
CA LYS A 10 -0.15 3.01 12.87
C LYS A 10 1.20 2.35 12.59
N ARG A 11 1.61 1.40 13.43
CA ARG A 11 2.84 0.63 13.26
C ARG A 11 2.80 -0.23 12.01
N GLU A 12 1.71 -0.93 11.74
CA GLU A 12 1.58 -1.77 10.55
C GLU A 12 1.63 -0.95 9.25
N LEU A 13 0.94 0.19 9.20
CA LEU A 13 1.01 1.11 8.06
C LEU A 13 2.43 1.67 7.85
N SER A 14 3.14 2.01 8.92
CA SER A 14 4.51 2.50 8.81
C SER A 14 5.49 1.41 8.39
N HIS A 15 5.27 0.15 8.79
CA HIS A 15 6.02 -0.99 8.26
C HIS A 15 5.74 -1.25 6.78
N LEU A 16 4.46 -1.17 6.35
CA LEU A 16 4.10 -1.29 4.94
C LEU A 16 4.77 -0.21 4.09
N ALA A 17 4.73 1.04 4.54
CA ALA A 17 5.40 2.14 3.85
C ALA A 17 6.91 1.91 3.72
N LYS A 18 7.56 1.45 4.79
CA LYS A 18 8.99 1.11 4.78
C LYS A 18 9.30 0.00 3.76
N LEU A 19 8.45 -1.02 3.69
CA LEU A 19 8.59 -2.09 2.69
C LEU A 19 8.50 -1.56 1.26
N LEU A 20 7.52 -0.69 0.98
CA LEU A 20 7.33 -0.13 -0.36
C LEU A 20 8.48 0.81 -0.76
N HIS A 21 9.01 1.61 0.16
CA HIS A 21 10.22 2.40 -0.09
C HIS A 21 11.42 1.53 -0.43
N MET A 22 11.65 0.44 0.31
CA MET A 22 12.72 -0.52 0.00
C MET A 22 12.53 -1.16 -1.38
N ALA A 23 11.29 -1.48 -1.77
CA ALA A 23 11.00 -2.01 -3.11
C ALA A 23 11.29 -0.98 -4.21
N VAL A 24 10.97 0.30 -3.98
CA VAL A 24 11.28 1.39 -4.91
C VAL A 24 12.78 1.59 -5.06
N ASP A 25 13.53 1.59 -3.97
CA ASP A 25 14.98 1.75 -3.99
C ASP A 25 15.66 0.59 -4.71
N TYR A 26 15.23 -0.64 -4.43
CA TYR A 26 15.77 -1.81 -5.10
C TYR A 26 15.43 -1.84 -6.60
N ALA A 27 14.22 -1.42 -7.00
CA ALA A 27 13.88 -1.29 -8.42
C ALA A 27 14.80 -0.30 -9.14
N LYS A 28 15.17 0.81 -8.49
CA LYS A 28 16.15 1.76 -9.05
C LYS A 28 17.54 1.11 -9.17
N GLU A 29 17.97 0.37 -8.16
CA GLU A 29 19.27 -0.33 -8.13
C GLU A 29 19.42 -1.30 -9.30
N ILE A 30 18.40 -2.11 -9.58
CA ILE A 30 18.42 -3.10 -10.67
C ILE A 30 18.03 -2.52 -12.04
N GLY A 31 17.72 -1.22 -12.10
CA GLY A 31 17.30 -0.55 -13.33
C GLY A 31 15.92 -0.97 -13.84
N PHE A 32 15.03 -1.45 -12.96
CA PHE A 32 13.64 -1.72 -13.31
C PHE A 32 12.91 -0.40 -13.62
N ARG A 33 12.28 -0.33 -14.79
CA ARG A 33 11.58 0.87 -15.29
C ARG A 33 10.06 0.71 -15.35
N GLY A 34 9.54 -0.42 -14.88
CA GLY A 34 8.10 -0.66 -14.87
C GLY A 34 7.39 0.21 -13.82
N GLN A 35 6.09 0.37 -14.02
CA GLN A 35 5.24 1.09 -13.08
C GLN A 35 4.82 0.16 -11.94
N PHE A 36 4.97 0.61 -10.70
CA PHE A 36 4.36 -0.08 -9.56
C PHE A 36 2.88 0.26 -9.43
N TYR A 37 2.12 -0.70 -8.93
CA TYR A 37 0.70 -0.57 -8.66
C TYR A 37 0.37 -1.01 -7.23
N ILE A 38 -0.59 -0.33 -6.61
CA ILE A 38 -1.34 -0.84 -5.46
C ILE A 38 -2.76 -1.13 -5.95
N GLU A 39 -3.29 -2.29 -5.58
CA GLU A 39 -4.64 -2.71 -5.94
C GLU A 39 -5.57 -2.51 -4.74
N PRO A 40 -6.54 -1.59 -4.80
CA PRO A 40 -7.45 -1.42 -3.69
C PRO A 40 -8.37 -2.63 -3.53
N LYS A 41 -8.53 -3.09 -2.30
CA LYS A 41 -9.49 -4.14 -1.94
C LYS A 41 -10.01 -3.90 -0.53
N PRO A 42 -11.33 -3.86 -0.29
CA PRO A 42 -11.87 -3.47 1.02
C PRO A 42 -11.64 -4.52 2.11
N ARG A 43 -11.67 -5.80 1.73
CA ARG A 43 -11.65 -6.97 2.63
C ARG A 43 -11.43 -8.27 1.84
N GLU A 44 -11.24 -9.36 2.59
CA GLU A 44 -11.03 -10.77 2.18
C GLU A 44 -9.57 -11.17 1.87
N PRO A 45 -8.93 -12.03 2.70
CA PRO A 45 -9.50 -12.83 3.81
C PRO A 45 -9.62 -12.07 5.15
N SER A 46 -9.14 -10.84 5.21
CA SER A 46 -9.15 -10.04 6.45
C SER A 46 -10.44 -9.23 6.63
N THR A 47 -10.73 -8.84 7.87
CA THR A 47 -11.90 -8.00 8.21
C THR A 47 -11.80 -6.59 7.63
N HIS A 48 -10.58 -6.03 7.58
CA HIS A 48 -10.28 -4.76 6.94
C HIS A 48 -8.88 -4.81 6.33
N GLN A 49 -8.76 -4.56 5.03
CA GLN A 49 -7.50 -4.32 4.34
C GLN A 49 -7.22 -2.82 4.30
N TYR A 50 -5.97 -2.41 4.47
CA TYR A 50 -5.59 -1.00 4.63
C TYR A 50 -5.73 -0.19 3.34
N ASP A 51 -5.52 -0.86 2.22
CA ASP A 51 -5.75 -0.46 0.84
C ASP A 51 -7.22 -0.62 0.45
N SER A 52 -8.15 -0.14 1.29
CA SER A 52 -9.57 -0.52 1.17
C SER A 52 -10.29 -0.02 -0.08
N ASP A 53 -9.89 1.15 -0.58
CA ASP A 53 -10.43 1.79 -1.78
C ASP A 53 -9.38 2.75 -2.38
N SER A 54 -9.73 3.38 -3.50
CA SER A 54 -8.85 4.32 -4.19
C SER A 54 -8.44 5.51 -3.31
N ALA A 55 -9.34 6.05 -2.50
CA ALA A 55 -9.06 7.21 -1.66
C ALA A 55 -8.14 6.85 -0.49
N ALA A 56 -8.36 5.71 0.17
CA ALA A 56 -7.50 5.18 1.21
C ALA A 56 -6.07 4.92 0.68
N CYS A 57 -5.96 4.29 -0.49
CA CYS A 57 -4.66 4.08 -1.15
C CYS A 57 -3.94 5.39 -1.45
N LEU A 58 -4.63 6.36 -2.07
CA LEU A 58 -4.02 7.65 -2.41
C LEU A 58 -3.61 8.44 -1.16
N ASN A 59 -4.39 8.37 -0.08
CA ASN A 59 -4.04 9.03 1.18
C ASN A 59 -2.82 8.37 1.83
N PHE A 60 -2.75 7.04 1.84
CA PHE A 60 -1.57 6.32 2.32
C PHE A 60 -0.32 6.68 1.50
N LEU A 61 -0.41 6.66 0.17
CA LEU A 61 0.69 7.02 -0.71
C LEU A 61 1.12 8.49 -0.51
N ARG A 62 0.17 9.40 -0.25
CA ARG A 62 0.47 10.81 0.03
C ARG A 62 1.22 10.97 1.35
N GLU A 63 0.70 10.36 2.42
CA GLU A 63 1.25 10.44 3.78
C GLU A 63 2.70 9.98 3.83
N TYR A 64 3.03 8.93 3.08
CA TYR A 64 4.38 8.33 3.09
C TYR A 64 5.27 8.76 1.92
N GLY A 65 4.88 9.74 1.11
CA GLY A 65 5.70 10.27 0.01
C GLY A 65 5.94 9.27 -1.13
N LEU A 66 4.96 8.43 -1.43
CA LEU A 66 5.02 7.36 -2.45
C LEU A 66 4.16 7.65 -3.69
N LEU A 67 3.45 8.78 -3.75
CA LEU A 67 2.53 9.13 -4.86
C LEU A 67 3.19 9.12 -6.25
N GLU A 68 4.47 9.50 -6.35
CA GLU A 68 5.18 9.53 -7.64
C GLU A 68 5.64 8.15 -8.11
N HIS A 69 5.59 7.14 -7.24
CA HIS A 69 6.13 5.81 -7.51
C HIS A 69 5.05 4.77 -7.82
N PHE A 70 3.84 4.97 -7.31
CA PHE A 70 2.74 4.00 -7.43
C PHE A 70 1.53 4.59 -8.17
N LYS A 71 0.89 3.75 -8.99
CA LYS A 71 -0.46 3.99 -9.53
C LYS A 71 -1.45 3.00 -8.91
N LEU A 72 -2.73 3.14 -9.22
CA LEU A 72 -3.75 2.20 -8.77
C LEU A 72 -4.05 1.17 -9.85
N ASN A 73 -4.13 -0.10 -9.47
CA ASN A 73 -4.76 -1.15 -10.27
C ASN A 73 -6.20 -1.31 -9.78
N ILE A 74 -7.20 -0.93 -10.57
CA ILE A 74 -8.59 -0.89 -10.11
C ILE A 74 -9.31 -2.17 -10.54
N GLU A 75 -9.76 -2.97 -9.56
CA GLU A 75 -10.67 -4.09 -9.77
C GLU A 75 -12.13 -3.63 -9.62
N THR A 76 -13.04 -4.20 -10.41
CA THR A 76 -14.48 -3.86 -10.42
C THR A 76 -15.34 -4.62 -9.40
N ASN A 77 -14.85 -5.73 -8.86
CA ASN A 77 -15.62 -6.64 -8.01
C ASN A 77 -15.98 -6.05 -6.64
#